data_AF-A0A7C1ZX71-F1
#
_entry.id   AF-A0A7C1ZX71-F1
#
_cell.length_a   1.000
_cell.length_b   1.000
_cell.length_c   1.000
_cell.angle_alpha   90.00
_cell.angle_beta   90.00
_cell.angle_gamma   90.00
#
_symmetry.space_group_name_H-M   'P 1'
#
loop_
_entity.id
_entity.type
_entity.pdbx_description
1 polymer ?
#
loop_
_entity_poly.entity_id
_entity_poly.type
_entity_poly.pdbx_seq_one_letter_code
_entity_poly.pdbx_strand_id
1 'polypeptide(L)'
;MVKKIRRIRTVAKTAPKTKEKKLIENAKKLAENPFIILPEYEDAKAEKFVNKIKKKIEKVWRNRGDVKKLEKLANKKGLEGAVAGTLMLTHSKRAPYLASIRIADRDVMYALRGKAKKELLVAVQHFDDPVLRLLGFRDLAMKNKVCLYSWDNRFVCSKENKEPPDDFKKFIFSKIELENKNGVALCPHLDEKKLREGKPDEKDYLRINWKNANIIIGVCSSCAYKNSKNTLFELSKYFIDPNINNNVSVNVVSKLPELQGEIEDLSKYLSGKITDSQLITRSLEKWKDVLKSSEKKVLIADGVSYGDNVKKFIDALKPNEYERKGLEFILPKVDEPIIIEDATPNKLLENYWKKYGKELILSIVKDDELTDTLLSLDESPSKIIETAVKTLERKKKLTEYPDYKKLPPTAKFVDEVMKNYLLFGEQKALSLLSKPPGETKMRSIAFAFLLAFGRGEERKWQYSEVEIEYGRFLKEYVEKLMNASPKEYDKALKELILASGTNEKI
;
A
#
# COMPACT_ATOMS: atom_id res chain seq x y z
N MET A 1 -13.49 -56.63 -19.47
CA MET A 1 -13.85 -55.47 -20.33
C MET A 1 -12.93 -54.29 -20.02
N VAL A 2 -11.90 -54.06 -20.84
CA VAL A 2 -10.97 -52.93 -20.67
C VAL A 2 -11.44 -51.78 -21.57
N LYS A 3 -11.93 -50.69 -20.98
CA LYS A 3 -12.37 -49.49 -21.70
C LYS A 3 -11.16 -48.79 -22.33
N LYS A 4 -11.09 -48.81 -23.66
CA LYS A 4 -10.15 -48.01 -24.47
C LYS A 4 -10.26 -46.52 -24.10
N ILE A 5 -9.17 -45.95 -23.60
CA ILE A 5 -9.01 -44.51 -23.39
C ILE A 5 -9.10 -43.83 -24.77
N ARG A 6 -10.16 -43.03 -24.98
CA ARG A 6 -10.30 -42.20 -26.18
C ARG A 6 -9.19 -41.15 -26.17
N ARG A 7 -8.22 -41.28 -27.09
CA ARG A 7 -7.31 -40.19 -27.45
C ARG A 7 -8.16 -38.99 -27.87
N ILE A 8 -8.11 -37.92 -27.08
CA ILE A 8 -8.65 -36.62 -27.45
C ILE A 8 -7.90 -36.19 -28.72
N ARG A 9 -8.58 -36.27 -29.86
CA ARG A 9 -8.11 -35.62 -31.10
C ARG A 9 -8.10 -34.13 -30.79
N THR A 10 -6.90 -33.54 -30.76
CA THR A 10 -6.71 -32.10 -30.88
C THR A 10 -7.53 -31.61 -32.07
N VAL A 11 -8.64 -30.93 -31.79
CA VAL A 11 -9.46 -30.29 -32.82
C VAL A 11 -8.57 -29.23 -33.46
N ALA A 12 -8.05 -29.56 -34.64
CA ALA A 12 -7.37 -28.60 -35.50
C ALA A 12 -8.40 -27.52 -35.84
N LYS A 13 -8.38 -26.40 -35.10
CA LYS A 13 -9.15 -25.21 -35.45
C LYS A 13 -8.71 -24.81 -36.86
N THR A 14 -9.56 -25.05 -37.84
CA THR A 14 -9.37 -24.57 -39.21
C THR A 14 -9.27 -23.05 -39.11
N ALA A 15 -8.14 -22.48 -39.52
CA ALA A 15 -7.95 -21.04 -39.43
C ALA A 15 -9.05 -20.30 -40.21
N PRO A 16 -9.45 -19.09 -39.79
CA PRO A 16 -10.36 -18.28 -40.58
C PRO A 16 -9.78 -18.06 -41.99
N LYS A 17 -10.58 -18.32 -43.04
CA LYS A 17 -10.17 -18.13 -44.45
C LYS A 17 -9.57 -16.73 -44.73
N THR A 18 -10.01 -15.73 -43.97
CA THR A 18 -9.49 -14.36 -44.00
C THR A 18 -8.01 -14.28 -43.62
N LYS A 19 -7.57 -15.01 -42.59
CA LYS A 19 -6.17 -15.06 -42.15
C LYS A 19 -5.30 -15.78 -43.16
N GLU A 20 -5.79 -16.88 -43.72
CA GLU A 20 -5.12 -17.62 -44.78
C GLU A 20 -4.90 -16.74 -46.03
N LYS A 21 -5.95 -16.06 -46.48
CA LYS A 21 -5.89 -15.13 -47.62
C LYS A 21 -4.84 -14.04 -47.39
N LYS A 22 -4.79 -13.45 -46.18
CA LYS A 22 -3.80 -12.44 -45.82
C LYS A 22 -2.36 -12.96 -45.90
N LEU A 23 -2.10 -14.18 -45.40
CA LEU A 23 -0.77 -14.80 -45.48
C LEU A 23 -0.32 -15.02 -46.94
N ILE A 24 -1.24 -15.48 -47.80
CA ILE A 24 -0.94 -15.68 -49.22
C ILE A 24 -0.71 -14.34 -49.92
N GLU A 25 -1.50 -13.32 -49.62
CA GLU A 25 -1.33 -11.97 -50.16
C GLU A 25 0.03 -11.37 -49.76
N ASN A 26 0.40 -11.48 -48.48
CA ASN A 26 1.72 -11.06 -47.99
C ASN A 26 2.86 -11.84 -48.68
N ALA A 27 2.70 -13.15 -48.92
CA ALA A 27 3.67 -13.92 -49.67
C ALA A 27 3.81 -13.46 -51.13
N LYS A 28 2.71 -13.04 -51.79
CA LYS A 28 2.76 -12.45 -53.13
C LYS A 28 3.50 -11.11 -53.14
N LYS A 29 3.19 -10.21 -52.20
CA LYS A 29 3.91 -8.93 -52.03
C LYS A 29 5.41 -9.17 -51.84
N LEU A 30 5.78 -10.17 -51.04
CA LEU A 30 7.18 -10.56 -50.83
C LEU A 30 7.84 -11.13 -52.11
N ALA A 31 7.08 -11.84 -52.94
CA ALA A 31 7.56 -12.35 -54.22
C ALA A 31 7.76 -11.24 -55.25
N GLU A 32 6.99 -10.16 -55.19
CA GLU A 32 7.16 -8.96 -56.02
C GLU A 32 8.36 -8.12 -55.56
N ASN A 33 8.41 -7.77 -54.28
CA ASN A 33 9.51 -7.03 -53.68
C ASN A 33 9.97 -7.68 -52.36
N PRO A 34 11.14 -8.35 -52.34
CA PRO A 34 11.61 -9.05 -51.16
C PRO A 34 12.18 -8.10 -50.09
N PHE A 35 12.39 -6.83 -50.43
CA PHE A 35 13.01 -5.85 -49.55
C PHE A 35 12.00 -5.11 -48.66
N ILE A 36 10.70 -5.33 -48.86
CA ILE A 36 9.62 -4.76 -48.00
C ILE A 36 9.73 -5.16 -46.53
N ILE A 37 10.45 -6.25 -46.23
CA ILE A 37 10.66 -6.73 -44.85
C ILE A 37 11.87 -6.10 -44.18
N LEU A 38 12.69 -5.35 -44.92
CA LEU A 38 13.91 -4.73 -44.42
C LEU A 38 13.61 -3.34 -43.86
N PRO A 39 14.29 -2.93 -42.79
CA PRO A 39 14.19 -1.57 -42.31
C PRO A 39 14.95 -0.62 -43.24
N GLU A 40 14.47 0.61 -43.32
CA GLU A 40 15.24 1.76 -43.78
C GLU A 40 16.43 2.00 -42.82
N TYR A 41 17.50 2.62 -43.30
CA TYR A 41 18.68 2.89 -42.48
C TYR A 41 18.96 4.39 -42.45
N GLU A 42 19.47 4.87 -41.31
CA GLU A 42 19.73 6.31 -41.12
C GLU A 42 21.21 6.66 -40.91
N ASP A 43 22.10 5.66 -40.94
CA ASP A 43 23.53 5.84 -40.79
C ASP A 43 24.32 4.67 -41.39
N ALA A 44 25.64 4.86 -41.53
CA ALA A 44 26.52 3.89 -42.17
C ALA A 44 26.60 2.53 -41.45
N LYS A 45 26.38 2.46 -40.12
CA LYS A 45 26.38 1.19 -39.38
C LYS A 45 25.09 0.42 -39.67
N ALA A 46 23.96 1.11 -39.60
CA ALA A 46 22.65 0.57 -40.00
C ALA A 46 22.66 0.13 -41.47
N GLU A 47 23.23 0.92 -42.37
CA GLU A 47 23.36 0.59 -43.79
C GLU A 47 24.15 -0.72 -43.99
N LYS A 48 25.34 -0.84 -43.39
CA LYS A 48 26.16 -2.07 -43.48
C LYS A 48 25.40 -3.30 -42.97
N PHE A 49 24.66 -3.14 -41.86
CA PHE A 49 23.83 -4.19 -41.30
C PHE A 49 22.71 -4.61 -42.26
N VAL A 50 21.91 -3.66 -42.75
CA VAL A 50 20.78 -3.92 -43.66
C VAL A 50 21.27 -4.51 -44.97
N ASN A 51 22.32 -3.97 -45.57
CA ASN A 51 22.89 -4.46 -46.84
C ASN A 51 23.41 -5.91 -46.72
N LYS A 52 23.94 -6.30 -45.55
CA LYS A 52 24.33 -7.70 -45.31
C LYS A 52 23.13 -8.64 -45.36
N ILE A 53 21.99 -8.25 -44.80
CA ILE A 53 20.76 -9.04 -44.82
C ILE A 53 20.15 -9.04 -46.22
N LYS A 54 20.11 -7.87 -46.87
CA LYS A 54 19.64 -7.66 -48.25
C LYS A 54 20.26 -8.66 -49.23
N LYS A 55 21.60 -8.78 -49.23
CA LYS A 55 22.33 -9.73 -50.09
C LYS A 55 21.90 -11.19 -49.88
N LYS A 56 21.52 -11.57 -48.65
CA LYS A 56 21.10 -12.94 -48.36
C LYS A 56 19.67 -13.21 -48.81
N ILE A 57 18.77 -12.25 -48.58
CA ILE A 57 17.38 -12.31 -49.04
C ILE A 57 17.33 -12.35 -50.56
N GLU A 58 18.11 -11.51 -51.23
CA GLU A 58 18.17 -11.46 -52.69
C GLU A 58 18.57 -12.81 -53.31
N LYS A 59 19.55 -13.51 -52.71
CA LYS A 59 19.92 -14.87 -53.14
C LYS A 59 18.75 -15.85 -53.08
N VAL A 60 17.87 -15.73 -52.08
CA VAL A 60 16.66 -16.56 -51.98
C VAL A 60 15.64 -16.13 -53.03
N TRP A 61 15.37 -14.84 -53.14
CA TRP A 61 14.36 -14.27 -54.03
C TRP A 61 14.66 -14.49 -55.53
N ARG A 62 15.94 -14.52 -55.94
CA ARG A 62 16.32 -14.89 -57.32
C ARG A 62 15.83 -16.29 -57.72
N ASN A 63 15.61 -17.18 -56.73
CA ASN A 63 15.09 -18.52 -56.94
C ASN A 63 13.57 -18.63 -56.72
N ARG A 64 12.84 -17.51 -56.62
CA ARG A 64 11.41 -17.50 -56.27
C ARG A 64 10.52 -18.31 -57.21
N GLY A 65 10.93 -18.53 -58.46
CA GLY A 65 10.19 -19.37 -59.42
C GLY A 65 10.55 -20.86 -59.38
N ASP A 66 11.63 -21.24 -58.69
CA ASP A 66 12.16 -22.60 -58.66
C ASP A 66 11.77 -23.28 -57.33
N VAL A 67 10.67 -24.03 -57.36
CA VAL A 67 10.10 -24.69 -56.17
C VAL A 67 11.11 -25.65 -55.50
N LYS A 68 11.89 -26.40 -56.29
CA LYS A 68 12.88 -27.36 -55.75
C LYS A 68 14.01 -26.63 -55.02
N LYS A 69 14.49 -25.50 -55.56
CA LYS A 69 15.51 -24.69 -54.87
C LYS A 69 14.95 -23.98 -53.64
N LEU A 70 13.72 -23.46 -53.70
CA LEU A 70 13.06 -22.87 -52.53
C LEU A 70 12.90 -23.88 -51.39
N GLU A 71 12.54 -25.12 -51.69
CA GLU A 71 12.42 -26.18 -50.67
C GLU A 71 13.77 -26.46 -49.98
N LYS A 72 14.87 -26.53 -50.75
CA LYS A 72 16.23 -26.66 -50.19
C LYS A 72 16.59 -25.46 -49.30
N LEU A 73 16.27 -24.24 -49.74
CA LEU A 73 16.56 -23.02 -48.97
C LEU A 73 15.70 -22.90 -47.71
N ALA A 74 14.43 -23.33 -47.76
CA ALA A 74 13.50 -23.33 -46.63
C ALA A 74 13.95 -24.25 -45.49
N ASN A 75 14.84 -25.21 -45.76
CA ASN A 75 15.46 -26.04 -44.71
C ASN A 75 16.51 -25.30 -43.87
N LYS A 76 16.90 -24.07 -44.24
CA LYS A 76 17.77 -23.23 -43.39
C LYS A 76 17.01 -22.73 -42.16
N LYS A 77 17.71 -22.62 -41.03
CA LYS A 77 17.12 -22.17 -39.75
C LYS A 77 16.98 -20.65 -39.61
N GLY A 78 17.69 -19.88 -40.43
CA GLY A 78 17.76 -18.42 -40.38
C GLY A 78 16.65 -17.70 -41.17
N LEU A 79 16.76 -16.38 -41.24
CA LEU A 79 15.80 -15.50 -41.94
C LEU A 79 15.65 -15.88 -43.42
N GLU A 80 16.74 -16.36 -44.04
CA GLU A 80 16.75 -16.83 -45.44
C GLU A 80 15.81 -18.02 -45.63
N GLY A 81 15.75 -18.93 -44.65
CA GLY A 81 14.85 -20.07 -44.67
C GLY A 81 13.39 -19.66 -44.46
N ALA A 82 13.13 -18.66 -43.62
CA ALA A 82 11.79 -18.11 -43.41
C ALA A 82 11.25 -17.41 -44.67
N VAL A 83 12.10 -16.64 -45.36
CA VAL A 83 11.77 -16.05 -46.67
C VAL A 83 11.48 -17.12 -47.70
N ALA A 84 12.34 -18.13 -47.83
CA ALA A 84 12.12 -19.23 -48.77
C ALA A 84 10.82 -19.98 -48.48
N GLY A 85 10.56 -20.34 -47.22
CA GLY A 85 9.33 -21.02 -46.80
C GLY A 85 8.07 -20.19 -47.06
N THR A 86 8.16 -18.86 -46.91
CA THR A 86 7.05 -17.94 -47.22
C THR A 86 6.81 -17.82 -48.74
N LEU A 87 7.87 -17.72 -49.54
CA LEU A 87 7.76 -17.70 -51.01
C LEU A 87 7.17 -19.01 -51.57
N MET A 88 7.40 -20.16 -50.92
CA MET A 88 6.75 -21.41 -51.34
C MET A 88 5.21 -21.35 -51.28
N LEU A 89 4.65 -20.44 -50.48
CA LEU A 89 3.19 -20.25 -50.40
C LEU A 89 2.59 -19.74 -51.72
N THR A 90 3.36 -19.02 -52.54
CA THR A 90 2.86 -18.50 -53.82
C THR A 90 2.66 -19.59 -54.87
N HIS A 91 3.28 -20.76 -54.67
CA HIS A 91 3.23 -21.89 -55.59
C HIS A 91 2.26 -22.99 -55.16
N SER A 92 1.72 -22.90 -53.94
CA SER A 92 0.86 -23.94 -53.41
C SER A 92 -0.57 -23.78 -53.89
N LYS A 93 -1.11 -24.79 -54.57
CA LYS A 93 -2.54 -24.87 -54.93
C LYS A 93 -3.44 -25.30 -53.76
N ARG A 94 -2.85 -25.70 -52.62
CA ARG A 94 -3.57 -26.19 -51.43
C ARG A 94 -3.41 -25.18 -50.29
N ALA A 95 -4.43 -25.09 -49.44
CA ALA A 95 -4.38 -24.29 -48.22
C ALA A 95 -3.12 -24.63 -47.40
N PRO A 96 -2.36 -23.63 -46.93
CA PRO A 96 -1.17 -23.87 -46.13
C PRO A 96 -1.52 -24.51 -44.79
N TYR A 97 -0.63 -25.37 -44.29
CA TYR A 97 -0.74 -25.87 -42.92
C TYR A 97 -0.40 -24.74 -41.95
N LEU A 98 -1.40 -24.31 -41.17
CA LEU A 98 -1.26 -23.20 -40.24
C LEU A 98 -1.02 -23.74 -38.83
N ALA A 99 -0.04 -23.13 -38.15
CA ALA A 99 0.22 -23.31 -36.73
C ALA A 99 -0.11 -22.01 -35.99
N SER A 100 -0.28 -22.10 -34.67
CA SER A 100 -0.44 -20.94 -33.79
C SER A 100 0.74 -20.85 -32.83
N ILE A 101 1.20 -19.62 -32.56
CA ILE A 101 2.17 -19.31 -31.51
C ILE A 101 1.67 -18.13 -30.70
N ARG A 102 1.84 -18.18 -29.38
CA ARG A 102 1.51 -17.08 -28.49
C ARG A 102 2.68 -16.10 -28.43
N ILE A 103 2.46 -14.85 -28.83
CA ILE A 103 3.43 -13.76 -28.81
C ILE A 103 2.85 -12.65 -27.95
N ALA A 104 3.50 -12.37 -26.82
CA ALA A 104 2.94 -11.57 -25.73
C ALA A 104 1.52 -12.10 -25.38
N ASP A 105 0.50 -11.26 -25.52
CA ASP A 105 -0.88 -11.58 -25.16
C ASP A 105 -1.74 -12.01 -26.36
N ARG A 106 -1.12 -12.30 -27.51
CA ARG A 106 -1.82 -12.57 -28.78
C ARG A 106 -1.46 -13.95 -29.33
N ASP A 107 -2.47 -14.69 -29.75
CA ASP A 107 -2.29 -15.91 -30.54
C ASP A 107 -2.14 -15.54 -32.03
N VAL A 108 -0.97 -15.84 -32.60
CA VAL A 108 -0.63 -15.49 -33.98
C VAL A 108 -0.56 -16.77 -34.81
N MET A 109 -1.41 -16.84 -35.84
CA MET A 109 -1.39 -17.92 -36.82
C MET A 109 -0.35 -17.66 -37.90
N TYR A 110 0.38 -18.69 -38.30
CA TYR A 110 1.38 -18.60 -39.36
C TYR A 110 1.45 -19.92 -40.14
N ALA A 111 1.88 -19.86 -41.39
CA ALA A 111 2.12 -21.04 -42.21
C ALA A 111 3.44 -21.71 -41.84
N LEU A 112 3.35 -23.00 -41.50
CA LEU A 112 4.51 -23.81 -41.16
C LEU A 112 5.14 -24.37 -42.44
N ARG A 113 6.07 -23.61 -43.03
CA ARG A 113 6.83 -24.03 -44.22
C ARG A 113 8.34 -23.92 -43.98
N GLY A 114 9.06 -25.03 -44.11
CA GLY A 114 10.50 -25.12 -43.89
C GLY A 114 10.90 -25.43 -42.45
N LYS A 115 12.18 -25.18 -42.13
CA LYS A 115 12.81 -25.45 -40.81
C LYS A 115 13.29 -24.18 -40.09
N ALA A 116 12.89 -23.01 -40.56
CA ALA A 116 13.18 -21.75 -39.88
C ALA A 116 12.52 -21.69 -38.50
N LYS A 117 13.11 -20.94 -37.57
CA LYS A 117 12.51 -20.68 -36.25
C LYS A 117 11.10 -20.08 -36.43
N LYS A 118 10.19 -20.41 -35.51
CA LYS A 118 8.76 -20.01 -35.61
C LYS A 118 8.61 -18.49 -35.64
N GLU A 119 9.40 -17.79 -34.83
CA GLU A 119 9.41 -16.33 -34.70
C GLU A 119 9.85 -15.66 -36.01
N LEU A 120 10.81 -16.26 -36.73
CA LEU A 120 11.26 -15.75 -38.02
C LEU A 120 10.21 -15.96 -39.12
N LEU A 121 9.51 -17.11 -39.11
CA LEU A 121 8.39 -17.35 -40.01
C LEU A 121 7.26 -16.34 -39.78
N VAL A 122 6.91 -16.11 -38.51
CA VAL A 122 5.90 -15.10 -38.15
C VAL A 122 6.32 -13.72 -38.62
N ALA A 123 7.56 -13.31 -38.38
CA ALA A 123 8.05 -11.98 -38.76
C ALA A 123 7.98 -11.73 -40.27
N VAL A 124 8.35 -12.73 -41.08
CA VAL A 124 8.33 -12.61 -42.54
C VAL A 124 6.91 -12.66 -43.09
N GLN A 125 6.02 -13.45 -42.49
CA GLN A 125 4.65 -13.61 -42.98
C GLN A 125 3.71 -12.49 -42.56
N HIS A 126 4.01 -11.83 -41.44
CA HIS A 126 3.28 -10.67 -40.90
C HIS A 126 4.18 -9.43 -40.87
N PHE A 127 4.93 -9.19 -41.96
CA PHE A 127 5.84 -8.05 -42.07
C PHE A 127 5.12 -6.68 -42.01
N ASP A 128 3.80 -6.68 -42.23
CA ASP A 128 2.93 -5.53 -42.14
C ASP A 128 2.47 -5.23 -40.70
N ASP A 129 2.73 -6.12 -39.74
CA ASP A 129 2.50 -5.87 -38.33
C ASP A 129 3.77 -5.30 -37.67
N PRO A 130 3.69 -4.11 -37.04
CA PRO A 130 4.87 -3.42 -36.50
C PRO A 130 5.54 -4.17 -35.35
N VAL A 131 4.81 -4.98 -34.58
CA VAL A 131 5.37 -5.75 -33.46
C VAL A 131 5.96 -7.06 -33.99
N LEU A 132 5.23 -7.76 -34.86
CA LEU A 132 5.65 -9.09 -35.32
C LEU A 132 6.89 -9.04 -36.22
N ARG A 133 7.03 -8.01 -37.07
CA ARG A 133 8.18 -7.90 -37.98
C ARG A 133 9.53 -7.79 -37.24
N LEU A 134 9.55 -7.17 -36.05
CA LEU A 134 10.76 -7.04 -35.23
C LEU A 134 11.33 -8.39 -34.78
N LEU A 135 10.49 -9.41 -34.62
CA LEU A 135 10.93 -10.75 -34.21
C LEU A 135 11.94 -11.35 -35.19
N GLY A 136 11.87 -10.96 -36.47
CA GLY A 136 12.77 -11.39 -37.53
C GLY A 136 14.21 -10.91 -37.34
N PHE A 137 14.38 -9.85 -36.55
CA PHE A 137 15.64 -9.10 -36.46
C PHE A 137 16.21 -9.03 -35.04
N ARG A 138 15.50 -9.45 -33.99
CA ARG A 138 15.93 -9.37 -32.59
C ARG A 138 17.36 -9.89 -32.36
N ASP A 139 17.62 -11.16 -32.66
CA ASP A 139 18.94 -11.78 -32.45
C ASP A 139 20.03 -11.07 -33.28
N LEU A 140 19.68 -10.62 -34.49
CA LEU A 140 20.60 -9.94 -35.41
C LEU A 140 20.95 -8.53 -34.91
N ALA A 141 19.95 -7.77 -34.44
CA ALA A 141 20.12 -6.42 -33.92
C ALA A 141 20.97 -6.42 -32.66
N MET A 142 20.68 -7.33 -31.71
CA MET A 142 21.49 -7.51 -30.49
C MET A 142 22.95 -7.84 -30.83
N LYS A 143 23.17 -8.77 -31.76
CA LYS A 143 24.53 -9.19 -32.18
C LYS A 143 25.32 -8.08 -32.87
N ASN A 144 24.66 -7.25 -33.68
CA ASN A 144 25.33 -6.19 -34.47
C ASN A 144 25.28 -4.82 -33.77
N LYS A 145 24.69 -4.74 -32.58
CA LYS A 145 24.56 -3.52 -31.78
C LYS A 145 23.91 -2.37 -32.58
N VAL A 146 22.76 -2.65 -33.16
CA VAL A 146 21.92 -1.67 -33.89
C VAL A 146 20.55 -1.58 -33.24
N CYS A 147 19.95 -0.40 -33.28
CA CYS A 147 18.58 -0.16 -32.83
C CYS A 147 17.60 -0.34 -33.99
N LEU A 148 16.41 -0.84 -33.69
CA LEU A 148 15.32 -0.99 -34.65
C LEU A 148 14.06 -0.36 -34.07
N TYR A 149 13.37 0.45 -34.87
CA TYR A 149 12.12 1.12 -34.49
C TYR A 149 11.05 0.77 -35.52
N SER A 150 9.86 0.42 -35.05
CA SER A 150 8.82 -0.14 -35.90
C SER A 150 7.43 0.35 -35.48
N TRP A 151 6.77 1.10 -36.37
CA TRP A 151 5.44 1.67 -36.15
C TRP A 151 4.69 1.75 -37.46
N ASP A 152 3.37 1.58 -37.42
CA ASP A 152 2.51 1.62 -38.61
C ASP A 152 3.16 0.89 -39.81
N ASN A 153 3.35 1.59 -40.94
CA ASN A 153 4.01 1.07 -42.13
C ASN A 153 5.52 1.36 -42.20
N ARG A 154 6.11 2.03 -41.20
CA ARG A 154 7.54 2.41 -41.18
C ARG A 154 8.38 1.49 -40.29
N PHE A 155 9.58 1.18 -40.78
CA PHE A 155 10.53 0.33 -40.09
C PHE A 155 11.94 0.87 -40.31
N VAL A 156 12.61 1.28 -39.23
CA VAL A 156 13.86 2.04 -39.31
C VAL A 156 14.95 1.39 -38.45
N CYS A 157 16.18 1.45 -38.93
CA CYS A 157 17.39 0.96 -38.29
C CYS A 157 18.40 2.08 -38.10
N SER A 158 19.00 2.13 -36.91
CA SER A 158 20.03 3.09 -36.56
C SER A 158 21.15 2.44 -35.76
N LYS A 159 22.28 3.15 -35.63
CA LYS A 159 23.31 2.84 -34.64
C LYS A 159 22.75 2.93 -33.23
N GLU A 160 23.36 2.17 -32.32
CA GLU A 160 23.07 2.23 -30.89
C GLU A 160 23.17 3.66 -30.34
N ASN A 161 22.32 3.97 -29.35
CA ASN A 161 22.23 5.27 -28.67
C ASN A 161 21.87 6.46 -29.56
N LYS A 162 21.57 6.25 -30.85
CA LYS A 162 20.96 7.29 -31.67
C LYS A 162 19.56 7.59 -31.12
N GLU A 163 19.15 8.84 -31.25
CA GLU A 163 17.79 9.25 -30.96
C GLU A 163 16.79 8.57 -31.91
N PRO A 164 15.64 8.07 -31.42
CA PRO A 164 14.60 7.50 -32.28
C PRO A 164 14.03 8.54 -33.26
N PRO A 165 13.46 8.13 -34.40
CA PRO A 165 12.79 9.03 -35.33
C PRO A 165 11.66 9.84 -34.68
N ASP A 166 11.45 11.08 -35.09
CA ASP A 166 10.43 11.97 -34.49
C ASP A 166 8.99 11.45 -34.70
N ASP A 167 8.71 10.88 -35.86
CA ASP A 167 7.43 10.24 -36.17
C ASP A 167 7.20 8.98 -35.32
N PHE A 168 8.26 8.22 -35.03
CA PHE A 168 8.19 7.13 -34.06
C PHE A 168 7.89 7.63 -32.63
N LYS A 169 8.53 8.72 -32.17
CA LYS A 169 8.21 9.32 -30.86
C LYS A 169 6.74 9.72 -30.78
N LYS A 170 6.21 10.39 -31.83
CA LYS A 170 4.78 10.76 -31.94
C LYS A 170 3.87 9.53 -31.88
N PHE A 171 4.21 8.46 -32.60
CA PHE A 171 3.48 7.20 -32.54
C PHE A 171 3.44 6.63 -31.11
N ILE A 172 4.59 6.59 -30.43
CA ILE A 172 4.68 6.10 -29.06
C ILE A 172 3.77 6.90 -28.11
N PHE A 173 3.78 8.23 -28.21
CA PHE A 173 2.89 9.08 -27.39
C PHE A 173 1.41 8.76 -27.61
N SER A 174 1.00 8.51 -28.86
CA SER A 174 -0.38 8.09 -29.14
C SER A 174 -0.75 6.74 -28.54
N LYS A 175 0.22 5.82 -28.38
CA LYS A 175 -0.01 4.47 -27.86
C LYS A 175 -0.11 4.39 -26.35
N ILE A 176 0.57 5.28 -25.63
CA ILE A 176 0.52 5.33 -24.16
C ILE A 176 -0.68 6.09 -23.63
N GLU A 177 -1.45 6.77 -24.50
CA GLU A 177 -2.65 7.53 -24.11
C GLU A 177 -2.35 8.58 -23.02
N LEU A 178 -1.14 9.15 -23.05
CA LEU A 178 -0.70 10.21 -22.13
C LEU A 178 -0.57 11.54 -22.86
N GLU A 179 -0.79 12.63 -22.13
CA GLU A 179 -0.58 13.97 -22.66
C GLU A 179 0.93 14.21 -22.80
N ASN A 180 1.37 14.65 -23.98
CA ASN A 180 2.77 14.97 -24.24
C ASN A 180 2.97 16.49 -24.26
N LYS A 181 3.83 16.98 -23.37
CA LYS A 181 4.29 18.37 -23.31
C LYS A 181 5.81 18.38 -23.40
N ASN A 182 6.35 18.82 -24.54
CA ASN A 182 7.78 19.06 -24.74
C ASN A 182 8.69 17.89 -24.28
N GLY A 183 8.37 16.65 -24.70
CA GLY A 183 9.17 15.46 -24.36
C GLY A 183 8.84 14.86 -22.99
N VAL A 184 7.77 15.32 -22.34
CA VAL A 184 7.25 14.70 -21.12
C VAL A 184 5.85 14.18 -21.40
N ALA A 185 5.70 12.86 -21.29
CA ALA A 185 4.41 12.19 -21.34
C ALA A 185 3.94 11.91 -19.92
N LEU A 186 2.83 12.51 -19.51
CA LEU A 186 2.34 12.37 -18.14
C LEU A 186 0.83 12.15 -18.09
N CYS A 187 0.39 11.51 -17.01
CA CYS A 187 -1.03 11.50 -16.69
C CYS A 187 -1.47 12.88 -16.17
N PRO A 188 -2.75 13.25 -16.31
CA PRO A 188 -3.24 14.60 -15.94
C PRO A 188 -3.17 14.92 -14.44
N HIS A 189 -2.81 13.94 -13.61
CA HIS A 189 -2.72 14.08 -12.15
C HIS A 189 -1.31 14.42 -11.65
N LEU A 190 -0.35 14.62 -12.55
CA LEU A 190 1.03 14.93 -12.21
C LEU A 190 1.40 16.33 -12.71
N ASP A 191 2.30 16.97 -11.99
CA ASP A 191 2.93 18.21 -12.40
C ASP A 191 4.18 17.93 -13.25
N GLU A 192 4.26 18.59 -14.41
CA GLU A 192 5.35 18.40 -15.37
C GLU A 192 6.72 18.74 -14.75
N LYS A 193 6.80 19.84 -14.00
CA LYS A 193 8.06 20.34 -13.44
C LYS A 193 8.58 19.38 -12.37
N LYS A 194 7.72 18.96 -11.44
CA LYS A 194 8.06 17.95 -10.42
C LYS A 194 8.49 16.63 -11.05
N LEU A 195 7.77 16.17 -12.09
CA LEU A 195 8.11 14.95 -12.81
C LEU A 195 9.50 15.04 -13.49
N ARG A 196 9.82 16.16 -14.15
CA ARG A 196 11.14 16.39 -14.76
C ARG A 196 12.25 16.30 -13.72
N GLU A 197 12.08 16.98 -12.59
CA GLU A 197 13.03 17.04 -11.49
C GLU A 197 13.08 15.74 -10.65
N GLY A 198 12.10 14.84 -10.80
CA GLY A 198 12.00 13.61 -10.00
C GLY A 198 11.59 13.87 -8.55
N LYS A 199 10.79 14.92 -8.31
CA LYS A 199 10.37 15.34 -6.97
C LYS A 199 8.99 14.79 -6.59
N PRO A 200 8.72 14.56 -5.29
CA PRO A 200 7.41 14.17 -4.78
C PRO A 200 6.27 15.04 -5.33
N ASP A 201 5.17 14.40 -5.68
CA ASP A 201 3.92 15.04 -6.08
C ASP A 201 2.79 14.66 -5.11
N GLU A 202 1.56 15.10 -5.37
CA GLU A 202 0.40 14.75 -4.52
C GLU A 202 0.10 13.24 -4.48
N LYS A 203 0.55 12.50 -5.51
CA LYS A 203 0.40 11.05 -5.63
C LYS A 203 1.75 10.40 -5.85
N ASP A 204 1.92 9.18 -5.34
CA ASP A 204 3.05 8.33 -5.71
C ASP A 204 3.00 8.06 -7.21
N TYR A 205 4.16 7.99 -7.87
CA TYR A 205 4.21 7.81 -9.30
C TYR A 205 5.43 7.01 -9.77
N LEU A 206 5.25 6.37 -10.93
CA LEU A 206 6.32 5.75 -11.69
C LEU A 206 6.90 6.78 -12.65
N ARG A 207 8.23 6.91 -12.67
CA ARG A 207 8.99 7.76 -13.57
C ARG A 207 9.90 6.90 -14.46
N ILE A 208 9.66 6.91 -15.76
CA ILE A 208 10.50 6.25 -16.76
C ILE A 208 11.22 7.33 -17.55
N ASN A 209 12.55 7.35 -17.51
CA ASN A 209 13.37 8.26 -18.30
C ASN A 209 14.01 7.49 -19.46
N TRP A 210 13.56 7.76 -20.67
CA TRP A 210 14.14 7.25 -21.90
C TRP A 210 15.14 8.27 -22.47
N LYS A 211 16.39 8.12 -22.04
CA LYS A 211 17.47 9.11 -22.17
C LYS A 211 17.79 9.47 -23.62
N ASN A 212 18.04 8.48 -24.48
CA ASN A 212 18.40 8.75 -25.87
C ASN A 212 17.22 9.27 -26.71
N ALA A 213 15.98 9.07 -26.25
CA ALA A 213 14.80 9.66 -26.88
C ALA A 213 14.49 11.08 -26.36
N ASN A 214 15.16 11.52 -25.29
CA ASN A 214 14.81 12.71 -24.53
C ASN A 214 13.34 12.71 -24.09
N ILE A 215 12.85 11.56 -23.63
CA ILE A 215 11.46 11.38 -23.19
C ILE A 215 11.42 11.00 -21.72
N ILE A 216 10.59 11.69 -20.94
CA ILE A 216 10.25 11.31 -19.57
C ILE A 216 8.78 10.91 -19.54
N ILE A 217 8.47 9.79 -18.90
CA ILE A 217 7.12 9.27 -18.76
C ILE A 217 6.75 9.21 -17.28
N GLY A 218 5.61 9.77 -16.91
CA GLY A 218 5.08 9.77 -15.56
C GLY A 218 3.70 9.11 -15.49
N VAL A 219 3.55 8.10 -14.62
CA VAL A 219 2.27 7.41 -14.38
C VAL A 219 2.01 7.39 -12.87
N CYS A 220 0.98 8.12 -12.41
CA CYS A 220 0.59 8.11 -11.01
C CYS A 220 -0.03 6.77 -10.59
N SER A 221 0.02 6.48 -9.28
CA SER A 221 -0.49 5.24 -8.68
C SER A 221 -1.94 4.93 -9.05
N SER A 222 -2.83 5.94 -9.08
CA SER A 222 -4.23 5.77 -9.49
C SER A 222 -4.38 5.31 -10.94
N CYS A 223 -3.62 5.92 -11.87
CA CYS A 223 -3.64 5.56 -13.29
C CYS A 223 -3.01 4.19 -13.53
N ALA A 224 -1.91 3.90 -12.84
CA ALA A 224 -1.24 2.61 -12.87
C ALA A 224 -2.18 1.48 -12.43
N TYR A 225 -2.93 1.69 -11.35
CA TYR A 225 -3.92 0.74 -10.85
C TYR A 225 -5.05 0.51 -11.87
N LYS A 226 -5.64 1.59 -12.38
CA LYS A 226 -6.74 1.53 -13.36
C LYS A 226 -6.36 0.78 -14.63
N ASN A 227 -5.15 1.04 -15.15
CA ASN A 227 -4.73 0.47 -16.43
C ASN A 227 -4.19 -0.95 -16.29
N SER A 228 -3.61 -1.32 -15.14
CA SER A 228 -3.00 -2.64 -14.91
C SER A 228 -2.01 -3.07 -16.03
N LYS A 229 -1.32 -2.09 -16.63
CA LYS A 229 -0.32 -2.29 -17.68
C LYS A 229 1.09 -2.17 -17.12
N ASN A 230 2.06 -2.66 -17.87
CA ASN A 230 3.48 -2.32 -17.70
C ASN A 230 3.87 -1.36 -18.82
N THR A 231 4.01 -0.08 -18.51
CA THR A 231 4.20 0.97 -19.52
C THR A 231 5.46 0.73 -20.33
N LEU A 232 6.58 0.40 -19.68
CA LEU A 232 7.84 0.15 -20.40
C LEU A 232 7.74 -1.07 -21.32
N PHE A 233 7.10 -2.14 -20.86
CA PHE A 233 6.93 -3.36 -21.66
C PHE A 233 6.04 -3.10 -22.88
N GLU A 234 4.94 -2.35 -22.74
CA GLU A 234 4.09 -1.96 -23.87
C GLU A 234 4.86 -1.17 -24.93
N LEU A 235 5.74 -0.26 -24.50
CA LEU A 235 6.61 0.51 -25.39
C LEU A 235 7.63 -0.38 -26.09
N SER A 236 8.26 -1.29 -25.34
CA SER A 236 9.32 -2.17 -25.86
C SER A 236 8.87 -3.10 -26.98
N LYS A 237 7.54 -3.29 -27.17
CA LYS A 237 7.00 -4.08 -28.28
C LYS A 237 7.29 -3.48 -29.65
N TYR A 238 7.60 -2.18 -29.72
CA TYR A 238 7.76 -1.44 -30.98
C TYR A 238 9.21 -1.10 -31.32
N PHE A 239 10.18 -1.50 -30.49
CA PHE A 239 11.59 -1.27 -30.78
C PHE A 239 12.50 -2.36 -30.21
N ILE A 240 13.71 -2.43 -30.77
CA ILE A 240 14.82 -3.22 -30.22
C ILE A 240 15.95 -2.24 -29.95
N ASP A 241 16.37 -2.15 -28.69
CA ASP A 241 17.53 -1.38 -28.28
C ASP A 241 18.51 -2.29 -27.53
N PRO A 242 19.67 -2.61 -28.12
CA PRO A 242 20.70 -3.43 -27.47
C PRO A 242 21.24 -2.83 -26.16
N ASN A 243 21.11 -1.51 -25.97
CA ASN A 243 21.59 -0.78 -24.79
C ASN A 243 20.43 -0.24 -23.94
N ILE A 244 19.25 -0.88 -23.99
CA ILE A 244 18.05 -0.40 -23.30
C ILE A 244 18.28 -0.16 -21.79
N ASN A 245 19.08 -1.00 -21.13
CA ASN A 245 19.39 -0.86 -19.70
C ASN A 245 20.15 0.43 -19.38
N ASN A 246 20.93 0.96 -20.34
CA ASN A 246 21.65 2.22 -20.18
C ASN A 246 20.77 3.41 -20.59
N ASN A 247 19.92 3.20 -21.59
CA ASN A 247 19.07 4.21 -22.21
C ASN A 247 17.75 4.45 -21.48
N VAL A 248 17.31 3.52 -20.63
CA VAL A 248 16.09 3.64 -19.84
C VAL A 248 16.42 3.54 -18.36
N SER A 249 15.95 4.51 -17.56
CA SER A 249 15.91 4.37 -16.11
C SER A 249 14.47 4.42 -15.60
N VAL A 250 14.16 3.57 -14.63
CA VAL A 250 12.84 3.48 -14.00
C VAL A 250 13.01 3.84 -12.54
N ASN A 251 12.16 4.76 -12.05
CA ASN A 251 12.14 5.18 -10.65
C ASN A 251 10.71 5.16 -10.13
N VAL A 252 10.54 4.86 -8.85
CA VAL A 252 9.31 5.11 -8.11
C VAL A 252 9.55 6.35 -7.27
N VAL A 253 8.62 7.30 -7.28
CA VAL A 253 8.70 8.52 -6.47
C VAL A 253 7.48 8.54 -5.58
N SER A 254 7.70 8.56 -4.27
CA SER A 254 6.62 8.64 -3.30
C SER A 254 6.15 10.08 -3.11
N LYS A 255 4.87 10.26 -2.78
CA LYS A 255 4.34 11.51 -2.23
C LYS A 255 4.97 11.85 -0.87
N LEU A 256 5.46 10.84 -0.15
CA LEU A 256 6.17 10.99 1.13
C LEU A 256 7.68 11.00 0.86
N PRO A 257 8.37 12.14 1.03
CA PRO A 257 9.80 12.24 0.77
C PRO A 257 10.66 11.27 1.59
N GLU A 258 10.17 10.79 2.73
CA GLU A 258 10.86 9.84 3.61
C GLU A 258 10.84 8.41 3.06
N LEU A 259 9.92 8.09 2.16
CA LEU A 259 9.84 6.80 1.50
C LEU A 259 10.70 6.80 0.24
N GLN A 260 11.97 6.44 0.41
CA GLN A 260 12.96 6.32 -0.65
C GLN A 260 13.85 5.11 -0.40
N GLY A 261 14.40 4.55 -1.48
CA GLY A 261 15.35 3.45 -1.39
C GLY A 261 15.46 2.67 -2.69
N GLU A 262 15.99 1.46 -2.59
CA GLU A 262 16.06 0.53 -3.73
C GLU A 262 14.66 0.09 -4.16
N ILE A 263 14.44 0.11 -5.48
CA ILE A 263 13.18 -0.30 -6.10
C ILE A 263 13.06 -1.82 -6.04
N GLU A 264 11.98 -2.30 -5.42
CA GLU A 264 11.72 -3.72 -5.29
C GLU A 264 11.30 -4.32 -6.64
N ASP A 265 11.78 -5.54 -6.96
CA ASP A 265 11.34 -6.28 -8.15
C ASP A 265 11.58 -5.57 -9.51
N LEU A 266 12.52 -4.62 -9.60
CA LEU A 266 12.80 -3.90 -10.84
C LEU A 266 13.09 -4.84 -12.02
N SER A 267 13.81 -5.95 -11.80
CA SER A 267 14.09 -6.95 -12.86
C SER A 267 12.82 -7.66 -13.37
N LYS A 268 11.83 -7.90 -12.50
CA LYS A 268 10.51 -8.43 -12.89
C LYS A 268 9.73 -7.40 -13.69
N TYR A 269 9.84 -6.12 -13.32
CA TYR A 269 9.22 -5.03 -14.08
C TYR A 269 9.83 -4.89 -15.48
N LEU A 270 11.15 -4.85 -15.60
CA LEU A 270 11.85 -4.73 -16.89
C LEU A 270 11.56 -5.91 -17.83
N SER A 271 11.23 -7.09 -17.29
CA SER A 271 10.84 -8.26 -18.07
C SER A 271 9.34 -8.35 -18.37
N GLY A 272 8.55 -7.36 -17.97
CA GLY A 272 7.10 -7.32 -18.21
C GLY A 272 6.27 -8.25 -17.31
N LYS A 273 6.86 -8.80 -16.23
CA LYS A 273 6.18 -9.76 -15.34
C LYS A 273 5.26 -9.12 -14.30
N ILE A 274 5.46 -7.83 -14.01
CA ILE A 274 4.64 -7.05 -13.08
C ILE A 274 4.20 -5.75 -13.72
N THR A 275 3.07 -5.21 -13.28
CA THR A 275 2.49 -3.94 -13.75
C THR A 275 3.16 -2.74 -13.09
N ASP A 276 2.87 -1.54 -13.62
CA ASP A 276 3.28 -0.27 -13.02
C ASP A 276 2.79 -0.16 -11.56
N SER A 277 1.54 -0.54 -11.31
CA SER A 277 0.92 -0.47 -9.98
C SER A 277 1.61 -1.41 -8.99
N GLN A 278 1.89 -2.64 -9.42
CA GLN A 278 2.58 -3.62 -8.59
C GLN A 278 4.00 -3.15 -8.23
N LEU A 279 4.72 -2.52 -9.17
CA LEU A 279 6.05 -1.98 -8.89
C LEU A 279 5.99 -0.83 -7.86
N ILE A 280 5.07 0.11 -8.04
CA ILE A 280 4.87 1.23 -7.10
C ILE A 280 4.54 0.68 -5.71
N THR A 281 3.50 -0.15 -5.59
CA THR A 281 3.02 -0.66 -4.30
C THR A 281 4.11 -1.43 -3.55
N ARG A 282 4.79 -2.40 -4.20
CA ARG A 282 5.83 -3.20 -3.56
C ARG A 282 7.03 -2.38 -3.11
N SER A 283 7.41 -1.38 -3.91
CA SER A 283 8.52 -0.48 -3.54
C SER A 283 8.15 0.35 -2.31
N LEU A 284 6.94 0.92 -2.28
CA LEU A 284 6.47 1.71 -1.14
C LEU A 284 6.31 0.87 0.13
N GLU A 285 5.80 -0.35 0.04
CA GLU A 285 5.68 -1.28 1.18
C GLU A 285 7.06 -1.59 1.78
N LYS A 286 8.04 -1.95 0.93
CA LYS A 286 9.41 -2.18 1.38
C LYS A 286 10.01 -0.94 2.05
N TRP A 287 9.84 0.24 1.46
CA TRP A 287 10.37 1.48 2.06
C TRP A 287 9.69 1.82 3.37
N LYS A 288 8.38 1.56 3.51
CA LYS A 288 7.67 1.70 4.80
C LYS A 288 8.25 0.77 5.85
N ASP A 289 8.56 -0.48 5.52
CA ASP A 289 9.11 -1.45 6.48
C ASP A 289 10.56 -1.12 6.89
N VAL A 290 11.36 -0.63 5.94
CA VAL A 290 12.70 -0.09 6.22
C VAL A 290 12.59 1.14 7.12
N LEU A 291 11.66 2.06 6.82
CA LEU A 291 11.47 3.27 7.62
C LEU A 291 11.05 2.92 9.06
N LYS A 292 10.11 1.99 9.26
CA LYS A 292 9.69 1.50 10.61
C LYS A 292 10.85 0.95 11.44
N SER A 293 11.87 0.42 10.78
CA SER A 293 13.03 -0.18 11.44
C SER A 293 14.19 0.83 11.61
N SER A 294 14.00 2.08 11.21
CA SER A 294 15.04 3.11 11.30
C SER A 294 15.05 3.81 12.67
N GLU A 295 16.21 4.32 13.07
CA GLU A 295 16.37 5.12 14.30
C GLU A 295 15.97 6.59 14.11
N LYS A 296 15.41 6.94 12.94
CA LYS A 296 15.05 8.32 12.62
C LYS A 296 13.61 8.59 13.02
N LYS A 297 13.42 9.56 13.93
CA LYS A 297 12.11 10.09 14.27
C LYS A 297 11.44 10.70 13.04
N VAL A 298 10.37 10.05 12.60
CA VAL A 298 9.51 10.51 11.51
C VAL A 298 8.06 10.24 11.91
N LEU A 299 7.22 11.26 11.80
CA LEU A 299 5.82 11.25 12.22
C LEU A 299 4.93 11.27 10.99
N ILE A 300 4.22 10.18 10.73
CA ILE A 300 3.31 10.01 9.59
C ILE A 300 1.95 9.55 10.10
N ALA A 301 0.90 10.32 9.79
CA ALA A 301 -0.49 9.98 10.05
C ALA A 301 -1.29 10.04 8.75
N ASP A 302 -2.05 8.99 8.44
CA ASP A 302 -2.99 8.92 7.31
C ASP A 302 -2.34 9.27 5.96
N GLY A 303 -1.07 8.88 5.79
CA GLY A 303 -0.30 9.14 4.59
C GLY A 303 0.12 10.60 4.39
N VAL A 304 0.19 11.39 5.47
CA VAL A 304 0.78 12.73 5.54
C VAL A 304 1.98 12.71 6.47
N SER A 305 3.13 13.24 6.01
CA SER A 305 4.32 13.39 6.85
C SER A 305 4.33 14.74 7.57
N TYR A 306 4.71 14.69 8.84
CA TYR A 306 4.95 15.83 9.71
C TYR A 306 6.44 15.97 10.06
N GLY A 307 7.31 15.14 9.46
CA GLY A 307 8.74 15.08 9.77
C GLY A 307 8.96 14.74 11.24
N ASP A 308 9.77 15.54 11.93
CA ASP A 308 10.02 15.45 13.38
C ASP A 308 9.15 16.45 14.20
N ASN A 309 8.23 17.17 13.56
CA ASN A 309 7.47 18.24 14.19
C ASN A 309 6.30 17.68 15.03
N VAL A 310 6.61 17.38 16.29
CA VAL A 310 5.64 16.86 17.28
C VAL A 310 4.41 17.75 17.41
N LYS A 311 4.56 19.08 17.44
CA LYS A 311 3.43 19.99 17.64
C LYS A 311 2.44 19.93 16.49
N LYS A 312 2.92 20.03 15.24
CA LYS A 312 2.06 19.93 14.04
C LYS A 312 1.38 18.56 13.95
N PHE A 313 2.08 17.50 14.33
CA PHE A 313 1.53 16.15 14.38
C PHE A 313 0.38 16.04 15.39
N ILE A 314 0.57 16.52 16.62
CA ILE A 314 -0.47 16.55 17.65
C ILE A 314 -1.67 17.38 17.18
N ASP A 315 -1.44 18.56 16.63
CA ASP A 315 -2.53 19.44 16.17
C ASP A 315 -3.36 18.79 15.06
N ALA A 316 -2.74 18.02 14.17
CA ALA A 316 -3.43 17.29 13.11
C ALA A 316 -4.36 16.17 13.62
N LEU A 317 -4.04 15.56 14.76
CA LEU A 317 -4.86 14.53 15.40
C LEU A 317 -6.11 15.10 16.09
N LYS A 318 -6.21 16.43 16.24
CA LYS A 318 -7.32 17.15 16.89
C LYS A 318 -7.70 16.58 18.28
N PRO A 319 -6.74 16.42 19.22
CA PRO A 319 -7.01 15.89 20.54
C PRO A 319 -7.84 16.85 21.39
N ASN A 320 -8.60 16.30 22.34
CA ASN A 320 -9.14 17.07 23.46
C ASN A 320 -8.03 17.51 24.43
N GLU A 321 -8.37 18.29 25.45
CA GLU A 321 -7.38 18.84 26.40
C GLU A 321 -6.59 17.77 27.17
N TYR A 322 -7.21 16.63 27.49
CA TYR A 322 -6.60 15.55 28.25
C TYR A 322 -5.68 14.71 27.37
N GLU A 323 -6.16 14.35 26.18
CA GLU A 323 -5.38 13.65 25.16
C GLU A 323 -4.15 14.46 24.76
N ARG A 324 -4.29 15.78 24.59
CA ARG A 324 -3.18 16.68 24.26
C ARG A 324 -2.08 16.60 25.32
N LYS A 325 -2.43 16.68 26.61
CA LYS A 325 -1.47 16.52 27.72
C LYS A 325 -0.72 15.19 27.65
N GLY A 326 -1.42 14.09 27.36
CA GLY A 326 -0.81 12.78 27.21
C GLY A 326 0.17 12.71 26.03
N LEU A 327 -0.24 13.21 24.86
CA LEU A 327 0.58 13.21 23.66
C LEU A 327 1.82 14.11 23.79
N GLU A 328 1.68 15.29 24.39
CA GLU A 328 2.78 16.23 24.63
C GLU A 328 3.81 15.67 25.63
N PHE A 329 3.41 14.75 26.51
CA PHE A 329 4.33 14.06 27.41
C PHE A 329 5.05 12.89 26.75
N ILE A 330 4.33 12.08 25.97
CA ILE A 330 4.84 10.83 25.40
C ILE A 330 5.71 11.09 24.16
N LEU A 331 5.21 11.87 23.19
CA LEU A 331 5.84 11.97 21.87
C LEU A 331 7.26 12.54 21.88
N PRO A 332 7.65 13.48 22.77
CA PRO A 332 9.05 13.91 22.87
C PRO A 332 10.02 12.78 23.26
N LYS A 333 9.56 11.73 23.95
CA LYS A 333 10.38 10.61 24.45
C LYS A 333 10.47 9.43 23.48
N VAL A 334 9.82 9.53 22.33
CA VAL A 334 9.80 8.51 21.29
C VAL A 334 10.73 8.96 20.17
N ASP A 335 11.81 8.23 19.96
CA ASP A 335 12.81 8.52 18.91
C ASP A 335 12.64 7.65 17.66
N GLU A 336 11.84 6.59 17.77
CA GLU A 336 11.46 5.74 16.64
C GLU A 336 10.41 6.41 15.74
N PRO A 337 10.32 6.01 14.46
CA PRO A 337 9.28 6.46 13.55
C PRO A 337 7.88 6.02 14.00
N ILE A 338 6.94 6.95 13.89
CA ILE A 338 5.52 6.74 14.16
C ILE A 338 4.79 6.80 12.84
N ILE A 339 4.32 5.65 12.36
CA ILE A 339 3.54 5.53 11.13
C ILE A 339 2.20 4.89 11.46
N ILE A 340 1.13 5.67 11.38
CA ILE A 340 -0.21 5.23 11.78
C ILE A 340 -1.25 5.55 10.69
N GLU A 341 -2.12 4.57 10.43
CA GLU A 341 -3.31 4.71 9.59
C GLU A 341 -4.54 4.75 10.51
N ASP A 342 -5.59 5.47 10.09
CA ASP A 342 -6.76 5.81 10.89
C ASP A 342 -6.34 6.43 12.23
N ALA A 343 -5.57 7.51 12.14
CA ALA A 343 -4.88 8.10 13.27
C ALA A 343 -5.85 8.77 14.24
N THR A 344 -5.86 8.32 15.50
CA THR A 344 -6.59 8.98 16.59
C THR A 344 -5.67 9.21 17.79
N PRO A 345 -5.92 10.25 18.61
CA PRO A 345 -5.15 10.49 19.83
C PRO A 345 -5.10 9.27 20.75
N ASN A 346 -6.25 8.62 21.01
CA ASN A 346 -6.32 7.46 21.88
C ASN A 346 -5.51 6.27 21.35
N LYS A 347 -5.59 5.96 20.06
CA LYS A 347 -4.83 4.87 19.44
C LYS A 347 -3.32 5.07 19.58
N LEU A 348 -2.87 6.31 19.47
CA LEU A 348 -1.47 6.66 19.68
C LEU A 348 -1.05 6.53 21.15
N LEU A 349 -1.91 6.95 22.09
CA LEU A 349 -1.69 6.75 23.52
C LEU A 349 -1.62 5.26 23.88
N GLU A 350 -2.50 4.42 23.32
CA GLU A 350 -2.52 2.96 23.53
C GLU A 350 -1.21 2.29 23.14
N ASN A 351 -0.65 2.65 21.97
CA ASN A 351 0.62 2.10 21.48
C ASN A 351 1.78 2.30 22.48
N TYR A 352 1.75 3.42 23.21
CA TYR A 352 2.80 3.83 24.12
C TYR A 352 2.44 3.70 25.60
N TRP A 353 1.21 3.27 25.90
CA TRP A 353 0.66 3.24 27.26
C TRP A 353 1.46 2.35 28.20
N LYS A 354 1.84 1.15 27.73
CA LYS A 354 2.62 0.21 28.53
C LYS A 354 3.99 0.75 28.93
N LYS A 355 4.59 1.61 28.08
CA LYS A 355 5.95 2.13 28.28
C LYS A 355 5.95 3.42 29.11
N TYR A 356 5.02 4.34 28.84
CA TYR A 356 5.04 5.69 29.42
C TYR A 356 3.81 6.02 30.27
N GLY A 357 2.78 5.18 30.30
CA GLY A 357 1.50 5.45 30.97
C GLY A 357 1.66 5.69 32.48
N LYS A 358 2.44 4.86 33.18
CA LYS A 358 2.70 5.05 34.62
C LYS A 358 3.42 6.36 34.90
N GLU A 359 4.46 6.67 34.14
CA GLU A 359 5.23 7.91 34.29
C GLU A 359 4.36 9.15 34.01
N LEU A 360 3.49 9.08 32.99
CA LEU A 360 2.54 10.12 32.65
C LEU A 360 1.56 10.38 33.80
N ILE A 361 0.87 9.34 34.30
CA ILE A 361 -0.11 9.50 35.37
C ILE A 361 0.57 10.01 36.65
N LEU A 362 1.74 9.47 37.00
CA LEU A 362 2.52 9.94 38.14
C LEU A 362 2.90 11.43 38.01
N SER A 363 3.25 11.89 36.80
CA SER A 363 3.56 13.31 36.56
C SER A 363 2.36 14.24 36.78
N ILE A 364 1.14 13.73 36.59
CA ILE A 364 -0.10 14.48 36.80
C ILE A 364 -0.44 14.50 38.30
N VAL A 365 -0.50 13.34 38.95
CA VAL A 365 -1.08 13.22 40.30
C VAL A 365 -0.06 13.33 41.43
N LYS A 366 1.23 13.07 41.15
CA LYS A 366 2.35 13.11 42.09
C LYS A 366 2.13 12.25 43.35
N ASP A 367 1.53 11.09 43.15
CA ASP A 367 1.08 10.17 44.19
C ASP A 367 1.11 8.73 43.65
N ASP A 368 1.97 7.87 44.20
CA ASP A 368 2.20 6.52 43.69
C ASP A 368 0.98 5.60 43.89
N GLU A 369 0.32 5.64 45.06
CA GLU A 369 -0.84 4.79 45.35
C GLU A 369 -2.04 5.17 44.45
N LEU A 370 -2.24 6.48 44.27
CA LEU A 370 -3.28 6.98 43.38
C LEU A 370 -2.97 6.63 41.92
N THR A 371 -1.70 6.65 41.53
CA THR A 371 -1.25 6.26 40.18
C THR A 371 -1.59 4.80 39.90
N ASP A 372 -1.22 3.89 40.79
CA ASP A 372 -1.50 2.46 40.61
C ASP A 372 -3.01 2.18 40.59
N THR A 373 -3.79 2.92 41.39
CA THR A 373 -5.26 2.85 41.36
C THR A 373 -5.82 3.28 40.00
N LEU A 374 -5.36 4.41 39.45
CA LEU A 374 -5.83 4.91 38.16
C LEU A 374 -5.44 4.00 36.99
N LEU A 375 -4.26 3.38 37.04
CA LEU A 375 -3.79 2.45 36.02
C LEU A 375 -4.52 1.10 36.06
N SER A 376 -5.13 0.76 37.19
CA SER A 376 -5.93 -0.47 37.35
C SER A 376 -7.35 -0.37 36.77
N LEU A 377 -7.77 0.83 36.34
CA LEU A 377 -9.07 1.03 35.71
C LEU A 377 -9.13 0.34 34.34
N ASP A 378 -10.22 -0.39 34.08
CA ASP A 378 -10.51 -1.01 32.78
C ASP A 378 -11.10 0.03 31.80
N GLU A 379 -10.27 1.02 31.47
CA GLU A 379 -10.66 2.20 30.71
C GLU A 379 -9.59 2.55 29.66
N SER A 380 -10.00 3.28 28.63
CA SER A 380 -9.04 3.75 27.62
C SER A 380 -7.99 4.71 28.21
N PRO A 381 -6.76 4.77 27.65
CA PRO A 381 -5.74 5.73 28.07
C PRO A 381 -6.25 7.17 28.18
N SER A 382 -7.04 7.60 27.19
CA SER A 382 -7.62 8.95 27.19
C SER A 382 -8.53 9.18 28.39
N LYS A 383 -9.34 8.18 28.76
CA LYS A 383 -10.24 8.26 29.90
C LYS A 383 -9.51 8.20 31.24
N ILE A 384 -8.43 7.43 31.32
CA ILE A 384 -7.58 7.38 32.52
C ILE A 384 -6.91 8.74 32.73
N ILE A 385 -6.37 9.37 31.68
CA ILE A 385 -5.77 10.72 31.79
C ILE A 385 -6.81 11.75 32.22
N GLU A 386 -8.00 11.75 31.62
CA GLU A 386 -9.11 12.61 32.03
C GLU A 386 -9.44 12.42 33.52
N THR A 387 -9.55 11.16 33.95
CA THR A 387 -9.86 10.79 35.33
C THR A 387 -8.75 11.26 36.27
N ALA A 388 -7.49 11.10 35.90
CA ALA A 388 -6.33 11.56 36.68
C ALA A 388 -6.34 13.08 36.89
N VAL A 389 -6.58 13.85 35.83
CA VAL A 389 -6.66 15.32 35.90
C VAL A 389 -7.83 15.75 36.79
N LYS A 390 -9.03 15.18 36.60
CA LYS A 390 -10.21 15.47 37.42
C LYS A 390 -10.02 15.07 38.88
N THR A 391 -9.32 13.97 39.13
CA THR A 391 -9.01 13.47 40.48
C THR A 391 -8.05 14.42 41.19
N LEU A 392 -7.04 14.95 40.51
CA LEU A 392 -6.16 15.97 41.07
C LEU A 392 -6.92 17.25 41.45
N GLU A 393 -7.83 17.71 40.59
CA GLU A 393 -8.69 18.86 40.88
C GLU A 393 -9.60 18.61 42.10
N ARG A 394 -10.18 17.40 42.20
CA ARG A 394 -10.95 16.98 43.37
C ARG A 394 -10.09 16.88 44.63
N LYS A 395 -8.87 16.35 44.55
CA LYS A 395 -7.93 16.26 45.68
C LYS A 395 -7.59 17.65 46.23
N LYS A 396 -7.41 18.64 45.35
CA LYS A 396 -7.23 20.05 45.77
C LYS A 396 -8.46 20.63 46.47
N LYS A 397 -9.66 20.19 46.12
CA LYS A 397 -10.89 20.56 46.86
C LYS A 397 -11.01 19.77 48.17
N LEU A 398 -10.55 18.51 48.19
CA LEU A 398 -10.60 17.65 49.37
C LEU A 398 -9.73 18.19 50.52
N THR A 399 -8.68 18.98 50.24
CA THR A 399 -7.91 19.65 51.30
C THR A 399 -8.73 20.69 52.08
N GLU A 400 -9.89 21.11 51.58
CA GLU A 400 -10.82 21.96 52.32
C GLU A 400 -11.65 21.16 53.34
N TYR A 401 -11.76 19.84 53.16
CA TYR A 401 -12.45 18.94 54.09
C TYR A 401 -11.58 18.62 55.30
N PRO A 402 -12.18 18.31 56.47
CA PRO A 402 -11.43 17.95 57.67
C PRO A 402 -10.49 16.75 57.47
N ASP A 403 -9.24 16.91 57.93
CA ASP A 403 -8.28 15.82 58.05
C ASP A 403 -8.16 15.36 59.51
N TYR A 404 -8.45 14.08 59.74
CA TYR A 404 -8.55 13.52 61.08
C TYR A 404 -7.32 12.70 61.42
N LYS A 405 -6.57 13.09 62.46
CA LYS A 405 -5.35 12.39 62.89
C LYS A 405 -5.60 10.96 63.39
N LYS A 406 -6.75 10.73 64.04
CA LYS A 406 -7.20 9.42 64.53
C LYS A 406 -8.71 9.39 64.49
N LEU A 407 -9.26 8.48 63.69
CA LEU A 407 -10.69 8.15 63.70
C LEU A 407 -10.90 6.78 64.35
N PRO A 408 -11.94 6.63 65.19
CA PRO A 408 -12.42 5.32 65.60
C PRO A 408 -12.88 4.47 64.39
N PRO A 409 -12.98 3.13 64.52
CA PRO A 409 -13.18 2.23 63.39
C PRO A 409 -14.39 2.54 62.51
N THR A 410 -15.56 2.86 63.10
CA THR A 410 -16.79 3.14 62.33
C THR A 410 -16.69 4.48 61.62
N ALA A 411 -16.23 5.53 62.33
CA ALA A 411 -15.97 6.83 61.74
C ALA A 411 -14.94 6.76 60.60
N LYS A 412 -13.89 5.95 60.75
CA LYS A 412 -12.87 5.74 59.72
C LYS A 412 -13.45 5.07 58.48
N PHE A 413 -14.29 4.04 58.64
CA PHE A 413 -14.97 3.38 57.52
C PHE A 413 -15.85 4.36 56.74
N VAL A 414 -16.64 5.18 57.44
CA VAL A 414 -17.50 6.19 56.82
C VAL A 414 -16.67 7.25 56.07
N ASP A 415 -15.63 7.79 56.72
CA ASP A 415 -14.76 8.80 56.11
C ASP A 415 -14.02 8.24 54.89
N GLU A 416 -13.61 6.97 54.92
CA GLU A 416 -12.96 6.31 53.80
C GLU A 416 -13.91 6.14 52.60
N VAL A 417 -15.14 5.67 52.81
CA VAL A 417 -16.16 5.54 51.76
C VAL A 417 -16.49 6.91 51.16
N MET A 418 -16.66 7.92 52.02
CA MET A 418 -16.94 9.31 51.61
C MET A 418 -15.81 9.94 50.82
N LYS A 419 -14.56 9.86 51.30
CA LYS A 419 -13.41 10.41 50.59
C LYS A 419 -13.19 9.73 49.25
N ASN A 420 -13.40 8.41 49.16
CA ASN A 420 -13.34 7.70 47.88
C ASN A 420 -14.48 8.11 46.93
N TYR A 421 -15.69 8.33 47.44
CA TYR A 421 -16.79 8.88 46.65
C TYR A 421 -16.47 10.28 46.11
N LEU A 422 -16.00 11.19 46.97
CA LEU A 422 -15.64 12.56 46.58
C LEU A 422 -14.48 12.59 45.57
N LEU A 423 -13.53 11.66 45.69
CA LEU A 423 -12.32 11.64 44.88
C LEU A 423 -12.55 10.95 43.52
N PHE A 424 -13.14 9.76 43.52
CA PHE A 424 -13.25 8.89 42.34
C PHE A 424 -14.68 8.72 41.81
N GLY A 425 -15.69 9.15 42.56
CA GLY A 425 -17.11 9.00 42.22
C GLY A 425 -17.74 7.69 42.72
N GLU A 426 -19.01 7.51 42.36
CA GLU A 426 -19.87 6.43 42.87
C GLU A 426 -19.30 5.02 42.66
N GLN A 427 -18.79 4.71 41.46
CA GLN A 427 -18.34 3.35 41.15
C GLN A 427 -17.20 2.87 42.07
N LYS A 428 -16.26 3.75 42.42
CA LYS A 428 -15.17 3.39 43.33
C LYS A 428 -15.69 3.18 44.75
N ALA A 429 -16.60 4.03 45.22
CA ALA A 429 -17.24 3.84 46.52
C ALA A 429 -18.01 2.51 46.57
N LEU A 430 -18.75 2.16 45.52
CA LEU A 430 -19.43 0.85 45.41
C LEU A 430 -18.46 -0.33 45.41
N SER A 431 -17.25 -0.18 44.88
CA SER A 431 -16.21 -1.23 44.92
C SER A 431 -15.71 -1.51 46.34
N LEU A 432 -15.63 -0.49 47.20
CA LEU A 432 -15.28 -0.65 48.62
C LEU A 432 -16.41 -1.33 49.39
N LEU A 433 -17.66 -1.00 49.03
CA LEU A 433 -18.87 -1.61 49.58
C LEU A 433 -19.17 -2.99 48.99
N SER A 434 -18.27 -3.53 48.15
CA SER A 434 -18.51 -4.78 47.44
C SER A 434 -18.59 -5.99 48.36
N LYS A 435 -17.85 -5.95 49.47
CA LYS A 435 -17.86 -6.94 50.55
C LYS A 435 -18.36 -6.27 51.82
N PRO A 436 -19.39 -6.83 52.49
CA PRO A 436 -19.87 -6.29 53.75
C PRO A 436 -18.75 -6.29 54.82
N PRO A 437 -18.65 -5.23 55.64
CA PRO A 437 -17.71 -5.20 56.76
C PRO A 437 -18.06 -6.24 57.83
N GLY A 438 -17.14 -6.48 58.77
CA GLY A 438 -17.32 -7.52 59.80
C GLY A 438 -18.30 -7.15 60.92
N GLU A 439 -18.39 -5.86 61.27
CA GLU A 439 -19.22 -5.39 62.39
C GLU A 439 -20.64 -5.01 61.95
N THR A 440 -21.66 -5.43 62.72
CA THR A 440 -23.09 -5.22 62.41
C THR A 440 -23.46 -3.75 62.18
N LYS A 441 -22.87 -2.82 62.93
CA LYS A 441 -23.12 -1.38 62.77
C LYS A 441 -22.54 -0.84 61.48
N MET A 442 -21.29 -1.21 61.16
CA MET A 442 -20.68 -0.88 59.87
C MET A 442 -21.44 -1.51 58.69
N ARG A 443 -21.99 -2.73 58.86
CA ARG A 443 -22.81 -3.39 57.83
C ARG A 443 -24.10 -2.62 57.55
N SER A 444 -24.76 -2.13 58.60
CA SER A 444 -25.96 -1.29 58.46
C SER A 444 -25.64 0.04 57.76
N ILE A 445 -24.51 0.67 58.09
CA ILE A 445 -24.04 1.88 57.41
C ILE A 445 -23.65 1.60 55.94
N ALA A 446 -22.95 0.50 55.68
CA ALA A 446 -22.60 0.07 54.31
C ALA A 446 -23.87 -0.12 53.46
N PHE A 447 -24.92 -0.72 54.03
CA PHE A 447 -26.21 -0.84 53.37
C PHE A 447 -26.91 0.52 53.16
N ALA A 448 -26.79 1.46 54.11
CA ALA A 448 -27.28 2.83 53.95
C ALA A 448 -26.61 3.57 52.78
N PHE A 449 -25.29 3.43 52.60
CA PHE A 449 -24.59 3.93 51.42
C PHE A 449 -25.09 3.28 50.12
N LEU A 450 -25.27 1.95 50.12
CA LEU A 450 -25.83 1.25 48.95
C LEU A 450 -27.24 1.78 48.60
N LEU A 451 -28.07 2.08 49.59
CA LEU A 451 -29.38 2.71 49.38
C LEU A 451 -29.28 4.13 48.84
N ALA A 452 -28.35 4.95 49.35
CA ALA A 452 -28.12 6.31 48.88
C ALA A 452 -27.62 6.35 47.42
N PHE A 453 -26.82 5.36 47.01
CA PHE A 453 -26.40 5.17 45.62
C PHE A 453 -27.46 4.47 44.75
N GLY A 454 -28.63 4.11 45.28
CA GLY A 454 -29.68 3.41 44.52
C GLY A 454 -29.37 1.94 44.20
N ARG A 455 -28.38 1.33 44.86
CA ARG A 455 -27.92 -0.06 44.67
C ARG A 455 -28.30 -1.00 45.82
N GLY A 456 -29.12 -0.55 46.77
CA GLY A 456 -29.48 -1.32 47.96
C GLY A 456 -30.24 -2.61 47.66
N GLU A 457 -31.22 -2.60 46.75
CA GLU A 457 -32.02 -3.80 46.45
C GLU A 457 -31.20 -4.93 45.80
N GLU A 458 -30.22 -4.60 44.95
CA GLU A 458 -29.35 -5.58 44.27
C GLU A 458 -28.48 -6.38 45.24
N ARG A 459 -28.14 -5.79 46.39
CA ARG A 459 -27.19 -6.36 47.38
C ARG A 459 -27.83 -6.73 48.72
N LYS A 460 -29.15 -6.61 48.82
CA LYS A 460 -29.93 -6.88 50.04
C LYS A 460 -29.69 -8.27 50.62
N TRP A 461 -29.48 -9.28 49.76
CA TRP A 461 -29.21 -10.67 50.17
C TRP A 461 -27.92 -10.85 50.99
N GLN A 462 -27.01 -9.87 50.98
CA GLN A 462 -25.75 -9.91 51.72
C GLN A 462 -25.89 -9.47 53.18
N TYR A 463 -27.07 -8.99 53.59
CA TYR A 463 -27.34 -8.33 54.87
C TYR A 463 -28.51 -8.99 55.60
N SER A 464 -28.50 -8.93 56.94
CA SER A 464 -29.62 -9.42 57.76
C SER A 464 -30.80 -8.44 57.77
N GLU A 465 -32.00 -8.89 58.17
CA GLU A 465 -33.19 -8.03 58.25
C GLU A 465 -32.97 -6.82 59.16
N VAL A 466 -32.29 -7.02 60.29
CA VAL A 466 -31.95 -5.94 61.24
C VAL A 466 -30.99 -4.93 60.60
N GLU A 467 -29.99 -5.39 59.84
CA GLU A 467 -29.04 -4.52 59.12
C GLU A 467 -29.73 -3.72 58.02
N ILE A 468 -30.70 -4.33 57.33
CA ILE A 468 -31.48 -3.70 56.26
C ILE A 468 -32.39 -2.61 56.84
N GLU A 469 -33.13 -2.92 57.90
CA GLU A 469 -34.05 -1.98 58.53
C GLU A 469 -33.29 -0.78 59.12
N TYR A 470 -32.18 -1.05 59.79
CA TYR A 470 -31.34 0.00 60.34
C TYR A 470 -30.61 0.80 59.26
N GLY A 471 -30.14 0.15 58.19
CA GLY A 471 -29.56 0.84 57.04
C GLY A 471 -30.56 1.75 56.31
N ARG A 472 -31.86 1.40 56.26
CA ARG A 472 -32.91 2.30 55.74
C ARG A 472 -33.08 3.54 56.60
N PHE A 473 -33.06 3.39 57.92
CA PHE A 473 -33.08 4.53 58.85
C PHE A 473 -31.84 5.43 58.68
N LEU A 474 -30.65 4.84 58.52
CA LEU A 474 -29.40 5.58 58.37
C LEU A 474 -29.23 6.26 57.00
N LYS A 475 -30.06 5.91 56.00
CA LYS A 475 -29.96 6.43 54.63
C LYS A 475 -30.00 7.96 54.59
N GLU A 476 -30.92 8.59 55.33
CA GLU A 476 -31.07 10.05 55.33
C GLU A 476 -29.81 10.76 55.89
N TYR A 477 -29.15 10.16 56.87
CA TYR A 477 -27.91 10.67 57.44
C TYR A 477 -26.72 10.52 56.48
N VAL A 478 -26.68 9.41 55.73
CA VAL A 478 -25.69 9.21 54.66
C VAL A 478 -25.91 10.21 53.52
N GLU A 479 -27.15 10.41 53.08
CA GLU A 479 -27.49 11.41 52.06
C GLU A 479 -27.12 12.84 52.51
N LYS A 480 -27.35 13.16 53.80
CA LYS A 480 -26.92 14.42 54.39
C LYS A 480 -25.40 14.58 54.38
N LEU A 481 -24.65 13.53 54.70
CA LEU A 481 -23.19 13.52 54.65
C LEU A 481 -22.66 13.67 53.22
N MET A 482 -23.28 12.99 52.25
CA MET A 482 -22.92 13.07 50.83
C MET A 482 -23.10 14.46 50.24
N ASN A 483 -24.08 15.21 50.73
CA ASN A 483 -24.38 16.57 50.29
C ASN A 483 -23.71 17.66 51.15
N ALA A 484 -22.94 17.29 52.17
CA ALA A 484 -22.32 18.24 53.09
C ALA A 484 -21.18 19.04 52.44
N SER A 485 -21.19 20.36 52.65
CA SER A 485 -20.04 21.21 52.32
C SER A 485 -18.85 20.92 53.25
N PRO A 486 -17.61 21.35 52.91
CA PRO A 486 -16.44 21.09 53.76
C PRO A 486 -16.61 21.56 55.21
N LYS A 487 -17.35 22.67 55.43
CA LYS A 487 -17.64 23.22 56.76
C LYS A 487 -18.67 22.41 57.55
N GLU A 488 -19.57 21.72 56.86
CA GLU A 488 -20.67 20.95 57.46
C GLU A 488 -20.33 19.47 57.62
N TYR A 489 -19.26 19.01 56.95
CA TYR A 489 -18.84 17.60 56.91
C TYR A 489 -18.63 17.01 58.31
N ASP A 490 -17.89 17.70 59.19
CA ASP A 490 -17.62 17.21 60.54
C ASP A 490 -18.89 17.01 61.36
N LYS A 491 -19.84 17.94 61.22
CA LYS A 491 -21.14 17.86 61.88
C LYS A 491 -21.97 16.70 61.34
N ALA A 492 -22.05 16.56 60.01
CA ALA A 492 -22.80 15.48 59.36
C ALA A 492 -22.21 14.10 59.70
N LEU A 493 -20.88 13.99 59.77
CA LEU A 493 -20.20 12.75 60.16
C LEU A 493 -20.53 12.37 61.61
N LYS A 494 -20.45 13.33 62.55
CA LYS A 494 -20.82 13.12 63.96
C LYS A 494 -22.29 12.71 64.12
N GLU A 495 -23.19 13.33 63.36
CA GLU A 495 -24.60 12.98 63.38
C GLU A 495 -24.84 11.54 62.88
N LEU A 496 -24.19 11.12 61.79
CA LEU A 496 -24.30 9.75 61.30
C LEU A 496 -23.73 8.72 62.30
N ILE A 497 -22.58 9.01 62.90
CA ILE A 497 -21.97 8.15 63.91
C ILE A 497 -22.86 8.03 65.15
N LEU A 498 -23.42 9.14 65.64
CA LEU A 498 -24.39 9.12 66.73
C LEU A 498 -25.65 8.30 66.36
N ALA A 499 -26.20 8.54 65.17
CA ALA A 499 -27.40 7.86 64.67
C ALA A 499 -27.20 6.35 64.48
N SER A 500 -25.98 5.92 64.17
CA SER A 500 -25.58 4.50 64.07
C SER A 500 -25.47 3.78 65.43
N GLY A 501 -25.73 4.49 66.54
CA GLY A 501 -25.71 3.93 67.89
C GLY A 501 -24.30 3.54 68.35
N THR A 502 -23.25 4.09 67.73
CA THR A 502 -21.88 3.93 68.19
C THR A 502 -21.55 5.01 69.22
N ASN A 503 -20.81 4.64 70.28
CA ASN A 503 -20.31 5.59 71.28
C ASN A 503 -18.93 6.15 70.89
N GLU A 504 -18.60 6.09 69.60
CA GLU A 504 -17.34 6.59 69.06
C GLU A 504 -17.33 8.12 69.10
N LYS A 505 -16.23 8.71 69.59
CA LYS A 505 -16.02 10.17 69.60
C LYS A 505 -14.99 10.52 68.53
N ILE A 506 -15.38 11.41 67.62
CA ILE A 506 -14.57 11.94 66.52
C ILE A 506 -13.82 13.19 66.95
#